data_AF-A0A832M6U2-F1
#
_entry.id   AF-A0A832M6U2-F1
#
_cell.length_a   1.000
_cell.length_b   1.000
_cell.length_c   1.000
_cell.angle_alpha   90.00
_cell.angle_beta   90.00
_cell.angle_gamma   90.00
#
_symmetry.space_group_name_H-M   'P 1'
#
loop_
_entity.id
_entity.type
_entity.pdbx_description
1 polymer ?
#
loop_
_entity_poly.entity_id
_entity_poly.type
_entity_poly.pdbx_seq_one_letter_code
_entity_poly.pdbx_strand_id
1 'polypeptide(L)' 'MLEKIKNFFKEVITENKKVNWPSRWETLNYTLIVLGISAVTALFLGLLDFVFVRIVGKLLFKF' A
#
# COMPACT_ATOMS: atom_id res chain seq x y z
N MET A 1 -23.95 -12.70 -29.25
CA MET A 1 -22.83 -12.04 -28.53
C MET A 1 -23.15 -11.80 -27.06
N LEU A 2 -24.29 -11.18 -26.72
CA LEU A 2 -24.68 -10.89 -25.32
C LEU A 2 -24.73 -12.14 -24.42
N GLU A 3 -25.20 -13.28 -24.92
CA GLU A 3 -25.20 -14.54 -24.14
C GLU A 3 -23.79 -15.06 -23.81
N LYS A 4 -22.83 -14.90 -24.72
CA LYS A 4 -21.43 -15.30 -24.48
C LYS A 4 -20.80 -14.46 -23.36
N ILE A 5 -21.10 -13.16 -23.32
CA ILE A 5 -20.64 -12.25 -22.26
C ILE A 5 -21.28 -12.64 -20.92
N LYS A 6 -22.58 -12.92 -20.89
CA LYS A 6 -23.28 -13.35 -19.67
C LYS A 6 -22.72 -14.67 -19.12
N ASN A 7 -22.40 -15.62 -20.00
CA ASN A 7 -21.77 -16.88 -19.62
C ASN A 7 -20.34 -16.67 -19.10
N PHE A 8 -19.55 -15.82 -19.74
CA PHE A 8 -18.21 -15.45 -19.28
C PHE A 8 -18.22 -14.87 -17.86
N PHE A 9 -19.10 -13.90 -17.55
CA PHE A 9 -19.20 -13.37 -16.19
C PHE A 9 -19.64 -14.42 -15.17
N LYS A 10 -20.52 -15.35 -15.55
CA LYS A 10 -20.95 -16.46 -14.69
C LYS A 10 -19.79 -17.40 -14.37
N GLU A 11 -18.96 -17.72 -15.36
CA GLU A 11 -17.75 -18.53 -15.19
C GLU A 11 -16.72 -17.82 -14.30
N VAL A 12 -16.46 -16.52 -14.55
CA VAL A 12 -15.54 -15.69 -13.74
C VAL A 12 -15.96 -15.64 -12.27
N ILE A 13 -17.26 -15.44 -11.98
CA ILE A 13 -17.76 -15.44 -10.61
C ILE A 13 -17.60 -16.82 -9.96
N THR A 14 -17.76 -17.90 -10.73
CA THR A 14 -17.62 -19.27 -10.24
C THR A 14 -16.17 -19.61 -9.90
N GLU A 15 -15.21 -19.21 -10.73
CA GLU A 15 -13.78 -19.34 -10.45
C GLU A 15 -13.34 -18.44 -9.29
N ASN A 16 -13.85 -17.21 -9.22
CA ASN A 16 -13.52 -16.28 -8.14
C ASN A 16 -13.98 -16.79 -6.76
N LYS A 17 -15.02 -17.63 -6.70
CA LYS A 17 -15.45 -18.30 -5.46
C LYS A 17 -14.52 -19.42 -5.01
N LYS A 18 -13.69 -19.97 -5.92
CA LYS A 18 -12.65 -20.95 -5.58
C LYS A 18 -11.37 -20.29 -5.04
N VAL A 19 -11.26 -18.98 -5.18
CA VAL A 19 -10.15 -18.21 -4.61
C VAL A 19 -10.36 -18.13 -3.10
N ASN A 20 -9.37 -18.60 -2.34
CA ASN A 20 -9.35 -18.47 -0.90
C ASN A 20 -8.99 -17.03 -0.53
N TRP A 21 -10.01 -16.18 -0.42
CA TRP A 21 -9.84 -14.82 0.08
C TRP A 21 -9.51 -14.84 1.57
N PRO A 22 -8.63 -13.93 2.03
CA PRO A 22 -8.28 -13.82 3.44
C PRO A 22 -9.52 -13.53 4.28
N SER A 23 -9.52 -14.01 5.52
CA SER A 23 -10.61 -13.69 6.43
C SER A 23 -10.69 -12.17 6.70
N ARG A 24 -11.87 -11.70 7.12
CA ARG A 24 -12.05 -10.27 7.45
C ARG A 24 -11.04 -9.81 8.51
N TRP A 25 -10.72 -10.69 9.46
CA TRP A 25 -9.72 -10.44 10.51
C TRP A 25 -8.30 -10.40 9.96
N GLU A 26 -7.91 -11.33 9.08
CA GLU A 26 -6.60 -11.30 8.41
C GLU A 26 -6.41 -10.03 7.59
N THR A 27 -7.44 -9.62 6.84
CA THR A 27 -7.39 -8.41 6.00
C THR A 27 -7.16 -7.15 6.84
N LEU A 28 -7.83 -7.06 8.00
CA LEU A 28 -7.63 -5.97 8.96
C LEU A 28 -6.22 -6.00 9.56
N ASN A 29 -5.73 -7.17 9.96
CA ASN A 29 -4.39 -7.30 10.51
C ASN A 29 -3.32 -6.87 9.50
N TYR A 30 -3.41 -7.33 8.24
CA TYR A 30 -2.47 -6.93 7.19
C TYR A 30 -2.53 -5.43 6.92
N THR A 31 -3.73 -4.84 6.91
CA THR A 31 -3.88 -3.40 6.72
C THR A 31 -3.26 -2.61 7.87
N LEU A 32 -3.45 -3.03 9.12
CA LEU A 32 -2.84 -2.41 10.29
C LEU A 32 -1.31 -2.50 10.27
N ILE A 33 -0.76 -3.65 9.86
CA ILE A 33 0.69 -3.82 9.70
C ILE A 33 1.23 -2.84 8.65
N VAL A 34 0.58 -2.74 7.49
CA VAL A 34 0.99 -1.82 6.41
C VAL A 34 0.93 -0.36 6.89
N LEU A 35 -0.13 0.02 7.59
CA LEU A 35 -0.25 1.36 8.18
C LEU A 35 0.87 1.65 9.18
N GLY A 36 1.20 0.68 10.04
CA GLY A 36 2.29 0.80 11.00
C GLY A 36 3.65 1.02 10.33
N ILE A 37 4.00 0.17 9.35
CA ILE A 37 5.26 0.29 8.60
C ILE A 37 5.31 1.62 7.82
N SER A 38 4.21 2.02 7.20
CA SER A 38 4.13 3.29 6.46
C SER A 38 4.34 4.48 7.38
N ALA A 39 3.74 4.48 8.57
CA ALA A 39 3.91 5.55 9.56
C ALA A 39 5.36 5.64 10.06
N VAL A 40 5.98 4.50 10.37
CA VAL A 40 7.39 4.46 10.79
C VAL A 40 8.31 4.96 9.67
N THR A 41 8.07 4.52 8.43
CA THR A 41 8.85 4.94 7.26
C THR A 41 8.72 6.44 7.00
N ALA A 42 7.50 6.98 7.07
CA ALA A 42 7.25 8.40 6.91
C ALA A 42 7.96 9.24 7.98
N LEU A 43 7.91 8.80 9.24
CA LEU A 43 8.61 9.48 10.34
C LEU A 43 10.13 9.41 10.17
N PHE A 44 10.67 8.26 9.78
CA PHE A 44 12.10 8.08 9.55
C PHE A 44 12.61 8.97 8.41
N LEU A 45 11.95 8.92 7.24
CA LEU A 45 12.32 9.75 6.09
C LEU A 45 12.15 11.23 6.39
N GLY A 46 11.03 11.63 7.01
CA GLY A 46 10.81 13.03 7.38
C GLY A 46 11.85 13.59 8.36
N LEU A 47 12.31 12.77 9.31
CA LEU A 47 13.42 13.16 10.20
C LEU A 47 14.74 13.31 9.42
N LEU A 48 15.05 12.39 8.52
CA LEU A 48 16.24 12.48 7.69
C LEU A 48 16.21 13.73 6.79
N ASP A 49 15.09 14.02 6.15
CA ASP A 49 14.91 15.21 5.33
C ASP A 49 15.16 16.49 6.13
N PHE A 50 14.63 16.58 7.36
CA PHE A 50 14.87 17.72 8.24
C PHE A 50 16.35 17.90 8.59
N VAL A 51 17.04 16.80 8.89
CA VAL A 51 18.48 16.80 9.18
C VAL A 51 19.28 17.23 7.95
N PHE A 52 18.98 16.68 6.78
CA PHE A 52 19.66 17.02 5.54
C PHE A 52 19.45 18.48 5.14
N VAL A 53 18.22 19.01 5.23
CA VAL A 53 17.95 20.42 4.95
C VAL A 53 18.77 21.33 5.87
N ARG A 54 18.89 20.99 7.16
CA ARG A 54 19.66 21.80 8.11
C ARG A 54 21.16 21.75 7.87
N ILE A 55 21.70 20.59 7.47
CA ILE A 55 23.13 20.41 7.17
C ILE A 55 23.49 21.07 5.83
N VAL A 56 22.75 20.76 4.78
CA VAL A 56 22.95 21.31 3.43
C VAL A 56 22.74 22.82 3.44
N GLY A 57 21.69 23.32 4.11
CA GLY A 57 21.47 24.75 4.25
C GLY A 57 22.63 25.48 4.94
N LYS A 58 23.21 24.90 6.01
CA LYS A 58 24.40 25.47 6.66
C LYS A 58 25.65 25.41 5.78
N LEU A 59 25.81 24.37 4.96
CA LEU A 59 26.94 24.24 4.04
C LEU A 59 26.85 25.24 2.88
N LEU A 60 25.66 25.42 2.30
CA LEU A 60 25.42 26.34 1.19
C LEU A 60 25.47 27.81 1.62
N PHE A 61 24.93 28.17 2.78
CA PHE A 61 24.98 29.56 3.29
C PHE A 61 26.34 29.97 3.88
N LYS A 62 27.28 29.03 4.04
CA LYS A 62 28.62 29.31 4.56
C LYS A 62 29.65 29.61 3.45
N PHE A 63 29.24 29.52 2.19
CA PHE A 63 30.03 29.97 1.03
C PHE A 63 29.63 31.39 0.62
#